data_AF-A0A8K0M666-F1
#
_entry.id   AF-A0A8K0M666-F1
#
_cell.length_a   1.000
_cell.length_b   1.000
_cell.length_c   1.000
_cell.angle_alpha   90.00
_cell.angle_beta   90.00
_cell.angle_gamma   90.00
#
_symmetry.space_group_name_H-M   'P 1'
#
loop_
_entity.id
_entity.type
_entity.pdbx_description
1 polymer ?
#
loop_
_entity_poly.entity_id
_entity_poly.type
_entity_poly.pdbx_seq_one_letter_code
_entity_poly.pdbx_strand_id
1 'polypeptide(L)'
;MLGLLRPVRGLVKTLVLISLPVTILPFLNGLIEGVFVGNYLLETGYASVLYLKQDLEAKDFAEHLVVSGQRVVDAVLPPFHVLRLHDPTDWWERLGLERLDFDKEAYPPYGSPDPTSFASLHGLHRRVNDPEEEPWHHWVYASAQPWHREEFLMDGWDIAFEKLIRYHYANPSVASASFNYISCPESFLCASWRVHGPALLHFTTEVEMDGKVEDQVPNYDAVTVRIIEFPLKENMMLPGVFPSYFNQLKAVTEDDGWASHSPQSEFKQFLRRYSEVCENSEFTYPRSYGRLAKLERAVLWTMSFENSASPKVARFIAICLSGATTVLGYRALNKILDLLGYNTLEQPAPTGKNDEIFSVEQLELFFASLEDDTEERIKSTPEGAETWNALWDTFQRLSKEKDEEEGDEE
;
A
#
# COMPACT_ATOMS: atom_id res chain seq x y z
N MET A 1 39.63 42.13 -7.57
CA MET A 1 38.61 41.06 -7.47
C MET A 1 39.14 39.72 -6.96
N LEU A 2 40.41 39.33 -7.17
CA LEU A 2 40.96 38.03 -6.71
C LEU A 2 41.13 37.85 -5.18
N GLY A 3 41.16 38.93 -4.40
CA GLY A 3 41.36 38.88 -2.93
C GLY A 3 40.12 38.46 -2.12
N LEU A 4 38.92 38.64 -2.67
CA LEU A 4 37.64 38.27 -2.03
C LEU A 4 37.32 36.78 -2.12
N LEU A 5 37.98 36.04 -3.02
CA LEU A 5 37.75 34.60 -3.22
C LEU A 5 38.29 33.72 -2.10
N ARG A 6 39.35 34.15 -1.39
CA ARG A 6 39.94 33.37 -0.27
C ARG A 6 39.03 33.27 0.96
N PRO A 7 38.46 34.38 1.50
CA PRO A 7 37.57 34.29 2.64
C PRO A 7 36.25 33.57 2.30
N VAL A 8 35.72 33.79 1.08
CA VAL A 8 34.53 33.08 0.58
C VAL A 8 34.78 31.58 0.49
N ARG A 9 35.92 31.15 -0.05
CA ARG A 9 36.30 29.73 -0.11
C ARG A 9 36.47 29.10 1.28
N GLY A 10 37.01 29.86 2.24
CA GLY A 10 37.12 29.42 3.64
C GLY A 10 35.74 29.23 4.28
N LEU A 11 34.82 30.16 4.07
CA LEU A 11 33.47 30.12 4.60
C LEU A 11 32.64 28.98 3.98
N VAL A 12 32.69 28.82 2.66
CA VAL A 12 32.05 27.70 1.95
C VAL A 12 32.57 26.35 2.45
N LYS A 13 33.90 26.22 2.62
CA LYS A 13 34.49 24.98 3.15
C LYS A 13 33.99 24.65 4.55
N THR A 14 33.88 25.65 5.43
CA THR A 14 33.37 25.46 6.80
C THR A 14 31.89 25.11 6.80
N LEU A 15 31.07 25.77 5.98
CA LEU A 15 29.65 25.44 5.83
C LEU A 15 29.45 24.00 5.33
N VAL A 16 30.22 23.58 4.32
CA VAL A 16 30.19 22.20 3.80
C VAL A 16 30.60 21.18 4.86
N LEU A 17 31.62 21.49 5.68
CA LEU A 17 32.05 20.61 6.76
C LEU A 17 30.99 20.46 7.88
N ILE A 18 30.25 21.53 8.16
CA ILE A 18 29.16 21.52 9.15
C ILE A 18 27.91 20.83 8.60
N SER A 19 27.61 20.99 7.30
CA SER A 19 26.48 20.31 6.66
C SER A 19 26.74 18.81 6.42
N LEU A 20 28.01 18.39 6.37
CA LEU A 20 28.42 17.02 6.13
C LEU A 20 27.75 15.99 7.08
N PRO A 21 27.78 16.12 8.41
CA PRO A 21 27.08 15.20 9.30
C PRO A 21 25.55 15.24 9.14
N VAL A 22 25.00 16.40 8.74
CA VAL A 22 23.55 16.60 8.54
C VAL A 22 23.05 15.93 7.26
N THR A 23 23.91 15.73 6.25
CA THR A 23 23.53 15.07 4.99
C THR A 23 24.05 13.64 4.87
N ILE A 24 25.28 13.36 5.34
CA ILE A 24 25.87 12.01 5.24
C ILE A 24 25.20 11.02 6.18
N LEU A 25 24.87 11.40 7.42
CA LEU A 25 24.23 10.45 8.34
C LEU A 25 22.85 9.99 7.84
N PRO A 26 21.94 10.89 7.42
CA PRO A 26 20.68 10.48 6.78
C PRO A 26 20.89 9.71 5.48
N PHE A 27 21.90 10.05 4.68
CA PHE A 27 22.22 9.30 3.46
C PHE A 27 22.65 7.86 3.79
N LEU A 28 23.54 7.66 4.77
CA LEU A 28 23.96 6.32 5.19
C LEU A 28 22.82 5.50 5.80
N ASN A 29 21.98 6.14 6.63
CA ASN A 29 20.76 5.48 7.13
C ASN A 29 19.81 5.13 6.00
N GLY A 30 19.61 6.05 5.05
CA GLY A 30 18.79 5.82 3.87
C GLY A 30 19.28 4.67 3.00
N LEU A 31 20.60 4.44 2.89
CA LEU A 31 21.13 3.26 2.19
C LEU A 31 20.72 1.95 2.89
N ILE A 32 20.80 1.91 4.22
CA ILE A 32 20.39 0.71 4.99
C ILE A 32 18.89 0.50 4.88
N GLU A 33 18.11 1.57 5.01
CA GLU A 33 16.66 1.54 4.91
C GLU A 33 16.18 1.17 3.50
N GLY A 34 16.91 1.58 2.46
CA GLY A 34 16.67 1.12 1.09
C GLY A 34 16.80 -0.39 0.95
N VAL A 35 17.74 -1.05 1.65
CA VAL A 35 17.82 -2.52 1.66
C VAL A 35 16.57 -3.12 2.31
N PHE A 36 16.10 -2.54 3.43
CA PHE A 36 14.88 -3.01 4.08
C PHE A 36 13.65 -2.84 3.18
N VAL A 37 13.54 -1.71 2.50
CA VAL A 37 12.50 -1.45 1.49
C VAL A 37 12.57 -2.45 0.35
N GLY A 38 13.76 -2.68 -0.21
CA GLY A 38 13.95 -3.62 -1.31
C GLY A 38 13.52 -5.03 -0.94
N ASN A 39 13.92 -5.51 0.24
CA ASN A 39 13.47 -6.81 0.75
C ASN A 39 11.96 -6.84 0.99
N TYR A 40 11.39 -5.80 1.60
CA TYR A 40 9.96 -5.70 1.83
C TYR A 40 9.14 -5.75 0.54
N LEU A 41 9.58 -5.06 -0.52
CA LEU A 41 8.93 -5.08 -1.83
C LEU A 41 9.00 -6.47 -2.47
N LEU A 42 10.17 -7.12 -2.40
CA LEU A 42 10.32 -8.50 -2.89
C LEU A 42 9.40 -9.46 -2.12
N GLU A 43 9.43 -9.42 -0.80
CA GLU A 43 8.60 -10.28 0.07
C GLU A 43 7.10 -10.06 -0.18
N THR A 44 6.66 -8.80 -0.23
CA THR A 44 5.25 -8.46 -0.49
C THR A 44 4.84 -8.91 -1.89
N GLY A 45 5.72 -8.74 -2.87
CA GLY A 45 5.46 -9.19 -4.23
C GLY A 45 5.26 -10.70 -4.30
N TYR A 46 6.21 -11.48 -3.77
CA TYR A 46 6.10 -12.94 -3.72
C TYR A 46 4.87 -13.41 -2.93
N ALA A 47 4.59 -12.76 -1.80
CA ALA A 47 3.44 -13.08 -0.96
C ALA A 47 2.12 -12.85 -1.70
N SER A 48 1.95 -11.72 -2.42
CA SER A 48 0.75 -11.46 -3.20
C SER A 48 0.48 -12.55 -4.24
N VAL A 49 1.48 -12.97 -5.02
CA VAL A 49 1.29 -14.02 -6.03
C VAL A 49 0.94 -15.36 -5.38
N LEU A 50 1.64 -15.71 -4.29
CA LEU A 50 1.36 -16.93 -3.54
C LEU A 50 -0.07 -16.94 -2.98
N TYR A 51 -0.49 -15.84 -2.36
CA TYR A 51 -1.83 -15.71 -1.78
C TYR A 51 -2.91 -15.68 -2.86
N LEU A 52 -2.66 -15.09 -4.04
CA LEU A 52 -3.59 -15.16 -5.17
C LEU A 52 -3.85 -16.61 -5.54
N LYS A 53 -2.79 -17.41 -5.70
CA LYS A 53 -2.92 -18.83 -6.02
C LYS A 53 -3.70 -19.58 -4.93
N GLN A 54 -3.39 -19.33 -3.66
CA GLN A 54 -4.08 -19.95 -2.53
C GLN A 54 -5.56 -19.58 -2.47
N ASP A 55 -5.89 -18.30 -2.65
CA ASP A 55 -7.28 -17.81 -2.65
C ASP A 55 -8.07 -18.39 -3.84
N LEU A 56 -7.46 -18.53 -5.02
CA LEU A 56 -8.07 -19.16 -6.19
C LEU A 56 -8.28 -20.68 -6.00
N GLU A 57 -7.30 -21.38 -5.43
CA GLU A 57 -7.43 -22.81 -5.09
C GLU A 57 -8.51 -23.02 -4.01
N ALA A 58 -8.58 -22.13 -3.02
CA ALA A 58 -9.61 -22.16 -1.98
C ALA A 58 -11.00 -21.89 -2.56
N LYS A 59 -11.12 -20.94 -3.50
CA LYS A 59 -12.34 -20.68 -4.27
C LYS A 59 -12.78 -21.93 -5.03
N ASP A 60 -11.90 -22.49 -5.87
CA ASP A 60 -12.21 -23.66 -6.70
C ASP A 60 -12.67 -24.82 -5.81
N PHE A 61 -11.93 -25.08 -4.73
CA PHE A 61 -12.31 -26.09 -3.75
C PHE A 61 -13.69 -25.81 -3.13
N ALA A 62 -13.98 -24.58 -2.73
CA ALA A 62 -15.22 -24.21 -2.09
C ALA A 62 -16.44 -24.21 -3.05
N GLU A 63 -16.23 -23.93 -4.34
CA GLU A 63 -17.27 -24.06 -5.38
C GLU A 63 -17.67 -25.52 -5.62
N HIS A 64 -16.71 -26.44 -5.50
CA HIS A 64 -16.95 -27.88 -5.61
C HIS A 64 -17.59 -28.48 -4.35
N LEU A 65 -17.53 -27.79 -3.22
CA LEU A 65 -18.20 -28.20 -1.99
C LEU A 65 -19.64 -27.67 -1.94
N VAL A 66 -20.60 -28.59 -2.01
CA VAL A 66 -22.03 -28.29 -1.81
C VAL A 66 -22.45 -28.84 -0.46
N VAL A 67 -22.92 -27.96 0.43
CA VAL A 67 -23.52 -28.33 1.72
C VAL A 67 -25.00 -27.96 1.68
N SER A 68 -25.87 -28.94 1.88
CA SER A 68 -27.34 -28.75 1.92
C SER A 68 -27.93 -28.10 0.65
N GLY A 69 -27.37 -28.37 -0.52
CA GLY A 69 -27.86 -27.86 -1.81
C GLY A 69 -27.45 -26.42 -2.14
N GLN A 70 -26.67 -25.77 -1.28
CA GLN A 70 -26.03 -24.48 -1.54
C GLN A 70 -24.50 -24.65 -1.56
N ARG A 71 -23.81 -23.84 -2.36
CA ARG A 71 -22.33 -23.83 -2.40
C ARG A 71 -21.80 -23.38 -1.04
N VAL A 72 -20.72 -23.99 -0.54
CA VAL A 72 -20.14 -23.63 0.77
C VAL A 72 -19.71 -22.17 0.83
N VAL A 73 -19.27 -21.62 -0.31
CA VAL A 73 -18.96 -20.18 -0.50
C VAL A 73 -20.15 -19.28 -0.14
N ASP A 74 -21.39 -19.76 -0.37
CA ASP A 74 -22.62 -19.01 -0.17
C ASP A 74 -23.38 -19.45 1.11
N ALA A 75 -23.11 -20.65 1.62
CA ALA A 75 -23.93 -21.32 2.64
C ALA A 75 -23.42 -21.17 4.08
N VAL A 76 -22.11 -20.92 4.27
CA VAL A 76 -21.56 -20.74 5.63
C VAL A 76 -21.68 -19.27 5.98
N LEU A 77 -22.78 -18.88 6.62
CA LEU A 77 -22.92 -17.54 7.22
C LEU A 77 -21.71 -17.31 8.13
N PRO A 78 -20.82 -16.38 7.77
CA PRO A 78 -19.58 -16.19 8.50
C PRO A 78 -19.83 -15.50 9.85
N PRO A 79 -18.83 -15.40 10.75
CA PRO A 79 -18.99 -14.99 12.16
C PRO A 79 -19.73 -13.67 12.41
N PHE A 80 -19.83 -12.81 11.40
CA PHE A 80 -20.44 -11.47 11.51
C PHE A 80 -21.80 -11.36 10.83
N HIS A 81 -22.33 -12.46 10.26
CA HIS A 81 -23.55 -12.46 9.45
C HIS A 81 -23.52 -11.47 8.26
N VAL A 82 -22.32 -11.14 7.77
CA VAL A 82 -22.08 -10.35 6.56
C VAL A 82 -21.24 -11.16 5.57
N LEU A 83 -21.31 -10.80 4.28
CA LEU A 83 -20.62 -11.53 3.21
C LEU A 83 -19.09 -11.36 3.33
N ARG A 84 -18.36 -12.48 3.29
CA ARG A 84 -16.89 -12.47 3.19
C ARG A 84 -16.45 -12.27 1.75
N LEU A 85 -15.48 -11.38 1.53
CA LEU A 85 -14.76 -11.27 0.26
C LEU A 85 -13.66 -12.33 0.22
N HIS A 86 -13.97 -13.46 -0.40
CA HIS A 86 -13.04 -14.58 -0.55
C HIS A 86 -12.38 -14.63 -1.92
N ASP A 87 -13.12 -14.24 -2.95
CA ASP A 87 -12.69 -14.41 -4.33
C ASP A 87 -12.01 -13.12 -4.81
N PRO A 88 -10.70 -13.18 -5.14
CA PRO A 88 -9.94 -12.02 -5.57
C PRO A 88 -10.32 -11.55 -6.98
N THR A 89 -11.10 -12.33 -7.73
CA THR A 89 -11.46 -12.06 -9.13
C THR A 89 -12.83 -11.41 -9.31
N ASP A 90 -13.65 -11.37 -8.26
CA ASP A 90 -15.02 -10.82 -8.32
C ASP A 90 -15.36 -9.89 -7.14
N TRP A 91 -14.38 -9.57 -6.27
CA TRP A 91 -14.65 -8.87 -5.02
C TRP A 91 -15.37 -7.53 -5.21
N TRP A 92 -15.07 -6.77 -6.27
CA TRP A 92 -15.73 -5.50 -6.56
C TRP A 92 -17.19 -5.69 -6.97
N GLU A 93 -17.51 -6.74 -7.72
CA GLU A 93 -18.89 -7.07 -8.11
C GLU A 93 -19.72 -7.45 -6.87
N ARG A 94 -19.10 -8.13 -5.89
CA ARG A 94 -19.73 -8.44 -4.60
C ARG A 94 -20.04 -7.21 -3.77
N LEU A 95 -19.38 -6.08 -4.03
CA LEU A 95 -19.69 -4.77 -3.44
C LEU A 95 -20.70 -3.97 -4.28
N GLY A 96 -21.15 -4.50 -5.43
CA GLY A 96 -22.02 -3.80 -6.37
C GLY A 96 -21.29 -2.73 -7.18
N LEU A 97 -19.99 -2.90 -7.41
CA LEU A 97 -19.14 -2.01 -8.19
C LEU A 97 -18.82 -2.59 -9.56
N GLU A 98 -18.46 -1.71 -10.48
CA GLU A 98 -18.01 -2.01 -11.85
C GLU A 98 -16.61 -1.44 -12.07
N ARG A 99 -15.82 -2.13 -12.90
CA ARG A 99 -14.49 -1.69 -13.36
C ARG A 99 -14.53 -1.63 -14.88
N LEU A 100 -14.70 -0.42 -15.41
CA LEU A 100 -15.00 -0.19 -16.82
C LEU A 100 -13.76 -0.33 -17.72
N ASP A 101 -12.58 -0.16 -17.12
CA ASP A 101 -11.26 -0.29 -17.70
C ASP A 101 -10.70 -1.73 -17.66
N PHE A 102 -11.38 -2.63 -16.94
CA PHE A 102 -10.88 -3.98 -16.66
C PHE A 102 -11.76 -5.06 -17.29
N ASP A 103 -11.20 -5.76 -18.28
CA ASP A 103 -11.86 -6.92 -18.89
C ASP A 103 -11.29 -8.24 -18.33
N LYS A 104 -12.12 -8.96 -17.56
CA LYS A 104 -11.78 -10.26 -16.98
C LYS A 104 -11.40 -11.32 -18.02
N GLU A 105 -11.95 -11.24 -19.24
CA GLU A 105 -11.65 -12.20 -20.30
C GLU A 105 -10.27 -11.94 -20.92
N ALA A 106 -9.89 -10.66 -21.03
CA ALA A 106 -8.58 -10.24 -21.53
C ALA A 106 -7.46 -10.44 -20.49
N TYR A 107 -7.78 -10.37 -19.20
CA TYR A 107 -6.84 -10.55 -18.08
C TYR A 107 -7.23 -11.78 -17.25
N PRO A 108 -6.97 -13.01 -17.71
CA PRO A 108 -7.22 -14.19 -16.89
C PRO A 108 -6.25 -14.26 -15.70
N PRO A 109 -6.67 -14.76 -14.52
CA PRO A 109 -5.81 -14.83 -13.33
C PRO A 109 -4.53 -15.65 -13.56
N TYR A 110 -4.65 -16.76 -14.29
CA TYR A 110 -3.54 -17.60 -14.72
C TYR A 110 -3.10 -17.19 -16.13
N GLY A 111 -2.44 -16.04 -16.26
CA GLY A 111 -1.97 -15.54 -17.56
C GLY A 111 -1.83 -14.03 -17.64
N SER A 112 -2.42 -13.29 -16.68
CA SER A 112 -2.20 -11.86 -16.55
C SER A 112 -0.70 -11.57 -16.35
N PRO A 113 -0.12 -10.58 -17.07
CA PRO A 113 1.23 -10.10 -16.80
C PRO A 113 1.34 -9.46 -15.41
N ASP A 114 0.26 -8.81 -14.96
CA ASP A 114 0.14 -8.25 -13.61
C ASP A 114 -1.05 -8.85 -12.84
N PRO A 115 -0.82 -9.76 -11.88
CA PRO A 115 -1.86 -10.26 -11.01
C PRO A 115 -2.40 -9.20 -10.03
N THR A 116 -1.67 -8.12 -9.70
CA THR A 116 -2.15 -7.09 -8.75
C THR A 116 -3.28 -6.23 -9.29
N SER A 117 -3.41 -6.13 -10.62
CA SER A 117 -4.55 -5.52 -11.29
C SER A 117 -5.92 -6.02 -10.80
N PHE A 118 -6.03 -7.27 -10.33
CA PHE A 118 -7.26 -7.81 -9.74
C PHE A 118 -7.64 -7.15 -8.40
N ALA A 119 -6.66 -6.63 -7.66
CA ALA A 119 -6.84 -5.96 -6.38
C ALA A 119 -6.89 -4.43 -6.51
N SER A 120 -6.89 -3.84 -7.72
CA SER A 120 -6.86 -2.38 -7.87
C SER A 120 -8.04 -1.71 -7.13
N LEU A 121 -7.72 -0.68 -6.33
CA LEU A 121 -8.71 0.20 -5.70
C LEU A 121 -9.05 1.42 -6.57
N HIS A 122 -8.44 1.53 -7.74
CA HIS A 122 -8.63 2.59 -8.72
C HIS A 122 -9.61 2.15 -9.83
N GLY A 123 -10.21 3.11 -10.53
CA GLY A 123 -11.13 2.84 -11.64
C GLY A 123 -12.45 2.18 -11.21
N LEU A 124 -12.78 2.22 -9.92
CA LEU A 124 -14.01 1.67 -9.37
C LEU A 124 -15.18 2.63 -9.61
N HIS A 125 -16.26 2.10 -10.16
CA HIS A 125 -17.45 2.86 -10.49
C HIS A 125 -18.69 2.19 -9.90
N ARG A 126 -19.69 2.99 -9.54
CA ARG A 126 -21.02 2.51 -9.18
C ARG A 126 -22.02 3.06 -10.18
N ARG A 127 -22.91 2.19 -10.66
CA ARG A 127 -23.98 2.63 -11.56
C ARG A 127 -24.94 3.58 -10.83
N VAL A 128 -25.22 4.72 -11.44
CA VAL A 128 -26.20 5.70 -10.95
C VAL A 128 -27.60 5.13 -11.17
N ASN A 129 -28.33 4.85 -10.09
CA ASN A 129 -29.71 4.41 -10.16
C ASN A 129 -30.67 5.62 -10.15
N ASP A 130 -30.40 6.61 -9.32
CA ASP A 130 -31.14 7.87 -9.23
C ASP A 130 -30.16 9.03 -8.93
N PRO A 131 -30.11 10.09 -9.75
CA PRO A 131 -29.24 11.25 -9.51
C PRO A 131 -29.60 12.06 -8.25
N GLU A 132 -30.76 11.82 -7.62
CA GLU A 132 -31.14 12.43 -6.33
C GLU A 132 -30.84 11.52 -5.12
N GLU A 133 -30.22 10.34 -5.33
CA GLU A 133 -29.84 9.41 -4.25
C GLU A 133 -28.74 10.02 -3.37
N GLU A 134 -28.82 9.79 -2.05
CA GLU A 134 -27.74 10.15 -1.14
C GLU A 134 -26.44 9.42 -1.53
N PRO A 135 -25.25 9.98 -1.22
CA PRO A 135 -23.99 9.30 -1.47
C PRO A 135 -24.01 7.87 -0.93
N TRP A 136 -23.56 6.93 -1.75
CA TRP A 136 -23.50 5.54 -1.35
C TRP A 136 -22.29 5.33 -0.45
N HIS A 137 -22.47 4.59 0.65
CA HIS A 137 -21.38 4.25 1.56
C HIS A 137 -21.34 2.74 1.82
N HIS A 138 -20.14 2.17 1.75
CA HIS A 138 -19.91 0.76 2.01
C HIS A 138 -18.61 0.52 2.75
N TRP A 139 -18.64 -0.47 3.64
CA TRP A 139 -17.55 -0.78 4.55
C TRP A 139 -17.07 -2.21 4.34
N VAL A 140 -15.76 -2.38 4.20
CA VAL A 140 -15.11 -3.70 4.25
C VAL A 140 -14.22 -3.74 5.48
N TYR A 141 -14.58 -4.61 6.43
CA TYR A 141 -13.75 -4.85 7.61
C TYR A 141 -12.63 -5.85 7.31
N ALA A 142 -11.40 -5.41 7.44
CA ALA A 142 -10.20 -6.22 7.32
C ALA A 142 -9.80 -6.74 8.71
N SER A 143 -10.16 -7.98 8.99
CA SER A 143 -9.82 -8.66 10.24
C SER A 143 -8.34 -9.08 10.23
N ALA A 144 -7.69 -8.92 11.38
CA ALA A 144 -6.34 -9.44 11.61
C ALA A 144 -6.32 -10.96 11.84
N GLN A 145 -7.48 -11.62 11.90
CA GLN A 145 -7.57 -13.05 12.16
C GLN A 145 -7.61 -13.91 10.89
N PRO A 146 -6.84 -15.02 10.85
CA PRO A 146 -6.79 -15.91 9.69
C PRO A 146 -8.07 -16.74 9.53
N TRP A 147 -8.69 -17.15 10.64
CA TRP A 147 -9.89 -17.98 10.65
C TRP A 147 -10.78 -17.60 11.84
N HIS A 148 -12.08 -17.55 11.59
CA HIS A 148 -13.07 -17.37 12.63
C HIS A 148 -13.72 -18.71 12.93
N ARG A 149 -13.26 -19.38 13.97
CA ARG A 149 -13.88 -20.61 14.49
C ARG A 149 -14.46 -20.28 15.87
N GLU A 150 -15.77 -20.02 15.89
CA GLU A 150 -16.58 -19.83 17.10
C GLU A 150 -16.24 -18.57 17.93
N GLU A 151 -17.23 -18.08 18.69
CA GLU A 151 -17.16 -16.86 19.52
C GLU A 151 -15.99 -16.86 20.54
N PHE A 152 -15.42 -18.03 20.86
CA PHE A 152 -14.37 -18.16 21.87
C PHE A 152 -12.96 -17.79 21.37
N LEU A 153 -12.75 -17.62 20.07
CA LEU A 153 -11.44 -17.31 19.48
C LEU A 153 -11.38 -15.93 18.78
N MET A 154 -12.46 -15.15 18.79
CA MET A 154 -12.48 -13.81 18.21
C MET A 154 -11.61 -12.84 19.03
N ASP A 155 -10.85 -12.00 18.36
CA ASP A 155 -10.09 -10.95 19.03
C ASP A 155 -11.03 -9.80 19.45
N GLY A 156 -10.48 -8.85 20.22
CA GLY A 156 -11.30 -7.74 20.71
C GLY A 156 -11.85 -6.84 19.60
N TRP A 157 -11.20 -6.77 18.44
CA TRP A 157 -11.63 -5.97 17.30
C TRP A 157 -12.72 -6.65 16.51
N ASP A 158 -12.62 -7.96 16.28
CA ASP A 158 -13.66 -8.77 15.65
C ASP A 158 -14.95 -8.74 16.48
N ILE A 159 -14.85 -8.91 17.81
CA ILE A 159 -16.00 -8.79 18.74
C ILE A 159 -16.61 -7.38 18.67
N ALA A 160 -15.77 -6.36 18.52
CA ALA A 160 -16.24 -4.98 18.40
C ALA A 160 -16.92 -4.73 17.06
N PHE A 161 -16.42 -5.31 15.97
CA PHE A 161 -17.04 -5.25 14.65
C PHE A 161 -18.38 -5.97 14.64
N GLU A 162 -18.49 -7.16 15.23
CA GLU A 162 -19.78 -7.84 15.36
C GLU A 162 -20.82 -6.99 16.11
N LYS A 163 -20.40 -6.33 17.20
CA LYS A 163 -21.25 -5.37 17.93
C LYS A 163 -21.63 -4.17 17.07
N LEU A 164 -20.72 -3.67 16.24
CA LEU A 164 -20.97 -2.58 15.30
C LEU A 164 -22.04 -2.95 14.28
N ILE A 165 -21.95 -4.14 13.69
CA ILE A 165 -22.95 -4.67 12.76
C ILE A 165 -24.32 -4.73 13.43
N ARG A 166 -24.41 -5.34 14.62
CA ARG A 166 -25.67 -5.41 15.38
C ARG A 166 -26.23 -4.02 15.71
N TYR A 167 -25.35 -3.06 16.00
CA TYR A 167 -25.72 -1.68 16.29
C TYR A 167 -26.31 -0.97 15.07
N HIS A 168 -25.70 -1.08 13.88
CA HIS A 168 -26.21 -0.50 12.63
C HIS A 168 -27.52 -1.15 12.17
N TYR A 169 -27.67 -2.47 12.35
CA TYR A 169 -28.96 -3.13 12.12
C TYR A 169 -30.09 -2.60 13.04
N ALA A 170 -29.76 -2.22 14.28
CA ALA A 170 -30.73 -1.66 15.22
C ALA A 170 -30.96 -0.15 15.03
N ASN A 171 -29.99 0.57 14.46
CA ASN A 171 -30.00 2.02 14.26
C ASN A 171 -29.63 2.33 12.79
N PRO A 172 -30.51 2.02 11.82
CA PRO A 172 -30.21 2.30 10.42
C PRO A 172 -30.06 3.82 10.24
N SER A 173 -28.87 4.25 9.80
CA SER A 173 -28.62 5.61 9.34
C SER A 173 -29.34 5.87 8.01
N VAL A 174 -29.61 7.15 7.73
CA VAL A 174 -30.24 7.58 6.46
C VAL A 174 -29.32 7.23 5.28
N ALA A 175 -28.02 7.48 5.44
CA ALA A 175 -26.96 6.92 4.61
C ALA A 175 -26.86 5.40 4.88
N SER A 176 -27.43 4.59 3.99
CA SER A 176 -27.53 3.12 4.10
C SER A 176 -26.18 2.38 4.05
N ALA A 177 -25.38 2.51 5.11
CA ALA A 177 -24.08 1.85 5.22
C ALA A 177 -24.21 0.32 5.20
N SER A 178 -23.59 -0.31 4.20
CA SER A 178 -23.52 -1.77 4.07
C SER A 178 -22.13 -2.28 4.43
N PHE A 179 -22.05 -3.56 4.82
CA PHE A 179 -20.85 -4.14 5.39
C PHE A 179 -20.49 -5.47 4.73
N ASN A 180 -19.20 -5.63 4.46
CA ASN A 180 -18.52 -6.86 4.12
C ASN A 180 -17.32 -7.04 5.04
N TYR A 181 -16.67 -8.19 4.96
CA TYR A 181 -15.40 -8.37 5.65
C TYR A 181 -14.43 -9.25 4.85
N ILE A 182 -13.17 -9.18 5.24
CA ILE A 182 -12.06 -9.98 4.72
C ILE A 182 -11.15 -10.39 5.88
N SER A 183 -10.56 -11.58 5.80
CA SER A 183 -9.51 -12.02 6.73
C SER A 183 -8.16 -11.74 6.08
N CYS A 184 -7.38 -10.82 6.65
CA CYS A 184 -6.15 -10.36 6.01
C CYS A 184 -4.94 -11.30 6.07
N PRO A 185 -4.75 -12.15 7.10
CA PRO A 185 -3.63 -13.07 7.09
C PRO A 185 -3.70 -13.97 5.85
N GLU A 186 -2.62 -13.99 5.07
CA GLU A 186 -2.50 -14.79 3.85
C GLU A 186 -3.55 -14.48 2.76
N SER A 187 -4.14 -13.28 2.77
CA SER A 187 -5.08 -12.86 1.72
C SER A 187 -4.39 -12.04 0.63
N PHE A 188 -4.70 -12.37 -0.63
CA PHE A 188 -4.22 -11.62 -1.78
C PHE A 188 -4.64 -10.15 -1.74
N LEU A 189 -5.91 -9.87 -1.46
CA LEU A 189 -6.42 -8.50 -1.46
C LEU A 189 -5.75 -7.65 -0.38
N CYS A 190 -5.61 -8.18 0.85
CA CYS A 190 -4.94 -7.44 1.92
C CYS A 190 -3.44 -7.24 1.65
N ALA A 191 -2.75 -8.22 1.07
CA ALA A 191 -1.35 -8.07 0.67
C ALA A 191 -1.19 -6.99 -0.42
N SER A 192 -2.03 -7.02 -1.45
CA SER A 192 -2.02 -6.05 -2.54
C SER A 192 -2.40 -4.64 -2.08
N TRP A 193 -3.39 -4.50 -1.21
CA TRP A 193 -3.75 -3.21 -0.59
C TRP A 193 -2.75 -2.75 0.49
N ARG A 194 -1.76 -3.59 0.84
CA ARG A 194 -0.80 -3.37 1.92
C ARG A 194 -1.48 -3.08 3.27
N VAL A 195 -2.52 -3.85 3.60
CA VAL A 195 -3.32 -3.76 4.83
C VAL A 195 -3.11 -5.01 5.67
N HIS A 196 -2.84 -4.84 6.98
CA HIS A 196 -2.63 -5.99 7.90
C HIS A 196 -3.86 -6.34 8.76
N GLY A 197 -4.83 -5.44 8.88
CA GLY A 197 -5.90 -5.55 9.87
C GLY A 197 -5.40 -5.32 11.31
N PRO A 198 -6.26 -4.91 12.25
CA PRO A 198 -7.67 -4.57 12.07
C PRO A 198 -7.83 -3.24 11.32
N ALA A 199 -8.67 -3.23 10.28
CA ALA A 199 -8.90 -2.05 9.45
C ALA A 199 -10.32 -1.98 8.90
N LEU A 200 -10.77 -0.79 8.53
CA LEU A 200 -11.98 -0.53 7.75
C LEU A 200 -11.57 0.12 6.43
N LEU A 201 -12.01 -0.48 5.33
CA LEU A 201 -11.99 0.17 4.02
C LEU A 201 -13.36 0.78 3.79
N HIS A 202 -13.41 2.07 3.50
CA HIS A 202 -14.63 2.82 3.21
C HIS A 202 -14.69 3.12 1.72
N PHE A 203 -15.75 2.70 1.06
CA PHE A 203 -16.04 2.99 -0.33
C PHE A 203 -17.20 3.98 -0.37
N THR A 204 -17.04 5.08 -1.11
CA THR A 204 -18.08 6.10 -1.23
C THR A 204 -18.13 6.74 -2.61
N THR A 205 -19.33 7.13 -3.05
CA THR A 205 -19.52 7.96 -4.26
C THR A 205 -19.47 9.46 -3.97
N GLU A 206 -19.20 9.86 -2.72
CA GLU A 206 -19.08 11.28 -2.38
C GLU A 206 -17.85 11.91 -3.03
N VAL A 207 -18.08 12.97 -3.81
CA VAL A 207 -17.06 13.69 -4.58
C VAL A 207 -16.32 14.66 -3.66
N GLU A 208 -14.99 14.57 -3.59
CA GLU A 208 -14.20 15.57 -2.89
C GLU A 208 -14.24 16.90 -3.66
N MET A 209 -14.52 18.00 -2.95
CA MET A 209 -14.74 19.33 -3.54
C MET A 209 -13.53 19.91 -4.31
N ASP A 210 -12.35 19.28 -4.25
CA ASP A 210 -11.10 19.79 -4.86
C ASP A 210 -10.43 18.81 -5.86
N GLY A 211 -11.03 17.67 -6.19
CA GLY A 211 -10.47 16.67 -7.12
C GLY A 211 -10.92 16.87 -8.57
N LYS A 212 -9.99 16.82 -9.52
CA LYS A 212 -10.28 16.91 -10.95
C LYS A 212 -11.31 15.85 -11.38
N VAL A 213 -12.25 16.33 -12.19
CA VAL A 213 -13.28 15.59 -12.92
C VAL A 213 -12.66 14.72 -14.04
N GLU A 214 -11.62 13.94 -13.76
CA GLU A 214 -10.91 13.17 -14.80
C GLU A 214 -11.59 11.83 -15.13
N ASP A 215 -12.47 11.29 -14.27
CA ASP A 215 -13.15 9.99 -14.46
C ASP A 215 -14.69 10.06 -14.52
N GLN A 216 -15.27 11.09 -15.14
CA GLN A 216 -16.73 11.12 -15.34
C GLN A 216 -17.17 10.19 -16.46
N VAL A 217 -17.69 9.01 -16.09
CA VAL A 217 -18.34 8.09 -17.02
C VAL A 217 -19.86 8.29 -16.98
N PRO A 218 -20.54 8.42 -18.15
CA PRO A 218 -21.99 8.58 -18.19
C PRO A 218 -22.76 7.45 -17.49
N ASN A 219 -23.66 7.80 -16.56
CA ASN A 219 -24.45 6.91 -15.71
C ASN A 219 -23.66 6.14 -14.62
N TYR A 220 -22.45 6.60 -14.31
CA TYR A 220 -21.61 6.01 -13.27
C TYR A 220 -21.02 7.09 -12.37
N ASP A 221 -21.04 6.83 -11.07
CA ASP A 221 -20.31 7.60 -10.08
C ASP A 221 -18.96 6.94 -9.80
N ALA A 222 -17.90 7.73 -9.79
CA ALA A 222 -16.58 7.28 -9.36
C ALA A 222 -16.60 6.95 -7.86
N VAL A 223 -15.93 5.87 -7.48
CA VAL A 223 -15.86 5.41 -6.09
C VAL A 223 -14.52 5.79 -5.49
N THR A 224 -14.57 6.57 -4.41
CA THR A 224 -13.40 6.90 -3.60
C THR A 224 -13.26 5.88 -2.48
N VAL A 225 -12.04 5.37 -2.29
CA VAL A 225 -11.71 4.42 -1.22
C VAL A 225 -10.88 5.10 -0.14
N ARG A 226 -11.16 4.83 1.14
CA ARG A 226 -10.33 5.23 2.29
C ARG A 226 -9.93 4.00 3.08
N ILE A 227 -8.67 3.93 3.54
CA ILE A 227 -8.18 2.85 4.40
C ILE A 227 -7.96 3.40 5.80
N ILE A 228 -8.69 2.85 6.78
CA ILE A 228 -8.68 3.29 8.17
C ILE A 228 -8.23 2.11 9.04
N GLU A 229 -7.01 2.18 9.55
CA GLU A 229 -6.44 1.10 10.35
C GLU A 229 -6.41 1.44 11.83
N PHE A 230 -6.60 0.40 12.63
CA PHE A 230 -6.73 0.48 14.07
C PHE A 230 -5.53 -0.12 14.81
N PRO A 231 -5.25 0.32 16.05
CA PRO A 231 -5.89 1.43 16.75
C PRO A 231 -5.60 2.78 16.09
N LEU A 232 -6.54 3.74 16.18
CA LEU A 232 -6.33 5.08 15.65
C LEU A 232 -5.14 5.73 16.37
N LYS A 233 -4.06 6.03 15.62
CA LYS A 233 -2.83 6.63 16.18
C LYS A 233 -2.96 8.13 16.42
N GLU A 234 -3.89 8.80 15.73
CA GLU A 234 -4.13 10.23 15.83
C GLU A 234 -5.45 10.51 16.57
N ASN A 235 -5.41 11.43 17.55
CA ASN A 235 -6.58 11.91 18.26
C ASN A 235 -7.43 12.75 17.29
N MET A 236 -8.26 12.09 16.49
CA MET A 236 -9.25 12.73 15.64
C MET A 236 -10.31 13.37 16.52
N MET A 237 -10.12 14.68 16.78
CA MET A 237 -11.09 15.67 17.26
C MET A 237 -11.90 15.39 18.56
N LEU A 238 -11.75 14.23 19.20
CA LEU A 238 -12.41 13.90 20.46
C LEU A 238 -11.38 13.90 21.62
N PRO A 239 -11.58 14.72 22.67
CA PRO A 239 -10.70 14.70 23.83
C PRO A 239 -10.95 13.41 24.62
N GLY A 240 -10.12 12.39 24.41
CA GLY A 240 -10.11 11.17 25.20
C GLY A 240 -9.73 9.95 24.37
N VAL A 241 -8.85 9.10 24.91
CA VAL A 241 -8.62 7.75 24.41
C VAL A 241 -9.97 7.05 24.31
N PHE A 242 -10.35 6.59 23.11
CA PHE A 242 -11.63 5.92 22.92
C PHE A 242 -11.83 4.81 23.95
N PRO A 243 -12.99 4.72 24.64
CA PRO A 243 -13.13 3.83 25.80
C PRO A 243 -13.12 2.34 25.44
N SER A 244 -13.27 1.99 24.17
CA SER A 244 -13.28 0.62 23.68
C SER A 244 -13.01 0.55 22.17
N TYR A 245 -12.67 -0.63 21.67
CA TYR A 245 -12.56 -0.92 20.23
C TYR A 245 -13.87 -0.62 19.48
N PHE A 246 -15.02 -0.95 20.08
CA PHE A 246 -16.34 -0.65 19.51
C PHE A 246 -16.53 0.86 19.31
N ASN A 247 -16.14 1.67 20.30
CA ASN A 247 -16.28 3.12 20.18
C ASN A 247 -15.37 3.72 19.11
N GLN A 248 -14.19 3.12 18.83
CA GLN A 248 -13.33 3.54 17.71
C GLN A 248 -13.99 3.23 16.37
N LEU A 249 -14.45 1.99 16.17
CA LEU A 249 -15.12 1.61 14.92
C LEU A 249 -16.39 2.44 14.71
N LYS A 250 -17.19 2.59 15.77
CA LYS A 250 -18.42 3.39 15.75
C LYS A 250 -18.15 4.83 15.34
N ALA A 251 -17.17 5.49 15.96
CA ALA A 251 -16.84 6.89 15.67
C ALA A 251 -16.35 7.12 14.23
N VAL A 252 -15.75 6.11 13.60
CA VAL A 252 -15.37 6.17 12.19
C VAL A 252 -16.59 5.98 11.29
N THR A 253 -17.51 5.09 11.65
CA THR A 253 -18.66 4.76 10.79
C THR A 253 -19.89 5.66 10.98
N GLU A 254 -19.95 6.46 12.04
CA GLU A 254 -21.05 7.41 12.31
C GLU A 254 -20.66 8.87 12.03
N ASP A 255 -21.67 9.71 11.81
CA ASP A 255 -21.61 11.19 11.83
C ASP A 255 -20.41 11.76 11.05
N ASP A 256 -20.18 11.22 9.86
CA ASP A 256 -19.10 11.62 8.94
C ASP A 256 -17.68 11.54 9.51
N GLY A 257 -17.45 10.73 10.57
CA GLY A 257 -16.12 10.52 11.13
C GLY A 257 -15.10 10.01 10.11
N TRP A 258 -15.59 9.25 9.13
CA TRP A 258 -14.84 8.77 7.96
C TRP A 258 -14.28 9.92 7.11
N ALA A 259 -14.93 11.08 7.04
CA ALA A 259 -14.52 12.22 6.22
C ALA A 259 -13.24 12.89 6.74
N SER A 260 -12.87 12.63 8.00
CA SER A 260 -11.59 13.08 8.56
C SER A 260 -10.38 12.30 8.02
N HIS A 261 -10.61 11.19 7.33
CA HIS A 261 -9.58 10.37 6.72
C HIS A 261 -9.43 10.72 5.23
N SER A 262 -8.18 10.94 4.80
CA SER A 262 -7.91 11.17 3.38
C SER A 262 -8.18 9.91 2.55
N PRO A 263 -8.53 10.06 1.26
CA PRO A 263 -8.55 8.96 0.30
C PRO A 263 -7.28 8.13 0.35
N GLN A 264 -7.45 6.86 0.02
CA GLN A 264 -6.37 5.91 -0.12
C GLN A 264 -5.38 6.46 -1.15
N SER A 265 -4.10 6.34 -0.81
CA SER A 265 -2.99 6.59 -1.70
C SER A 265 -2.02 5.45 -1.49
N GLU A 266 -1.65 4.76 -2.58
CA GLU A 266 -0.69 3.66 -2.52
C GLU A 266 0.63 4.10 -1.90
N PHE A 267 1.05 5.34 -2.18
CA PHE A 267 2.26 5.92 -1.63
C PHE A 267 2.15 6.18 -0.14
N LYS A 268 1.04 6.76 0.35
CA LYS A 268 0.82 6.94 1.80
C LYS A 268 0.81 5.59 2.52
N GLN A 269 0.15 4.59 1.93
CA GLN A 269 0.11 3.24 2.48
C GLN A 269 1.50 2.58 2.48
N PHE A 270 2.27 2.77 1.41
CA PHE A 270 3.67 2.34 1.33
C PHE A 270 4.53 3.00 2.41
N LEU A 271 4.50 4.33 2.52
CA LEU A 271 5.28 5.06 3.52
C LEU A 271 4.96 4.60 4.94
N ARG A 272 3.69 4.28 5.19
CA ARG A 272 3.26 3.70 6.46
C ARG A 272 3.90 2.33 6.71
N ARG A 273 3.80 1.38 5.77
CA ARG A 273 4.46 0.06 5.90
C ARG A 273 5.97 0.20 6.04
N TYR A 274 6.57 1.09 5.27
CA TYR A 274 7.98 1.42 5.33
C TYR A 274 8.39 1.88 6.74
N SER A 275 7.63 2.80 7.35
CA SER A 275 7.89 3.24 8.73
C SER A 275 7.84 2.07 9.71
N GLU A 276 6.86 1.17 9.58
CA GLU A 276 6.72 -0.02 10.42
C GLU A 276 7.91 -0.99 10.25
N VAL A 277 8.36 -1.21 9.01
CA VAL A 277 9.54 -2.03 8.70
C VAL A 277 10.80 -1.44 9.33
N CYS A 278 10.99 -0.12 9.26
CA CYS A 278 12.12 0.58 9.88
C CYS A 278 12.05 0.52 11.41
N GLU A 279 10.89 0.77 12.02
CA GLU A 279 10.69 0.66 13.47
C GLU A 279 10.98 -0.76 13.98
N ASN A 280 10.47 -1.78 13.27
CA ASN A 280 10.74 -3.17 13.60
C ASN A 280 12.22 -3.53 13.42
N SER A 281 12.87 -2.99 12.39
CA SER A 281 14.31 -3.19 12.15
C SER A 281 15.18 -2.50 13.20
N GLU A 282 14.78 -1.34 13.73
CA GLU A 282 15.45 -0.70 14.85
C GLU A 282 15.39 -1.57 16.11
N PHE A 283 14.25 -2.19 16.37
CA PHE A 283 14.07 -3.11 17.48
C PHE A 283 14.86 -4.42 17.30
N THR A 284 14.84 -4.98 16.09
CA THR A 284 15.51 -6.25 15.75
C THR A 284 17.03 -6.11 15.73
N TYR A 285 17.54 -4.97 15.26
CA TYR A 285 18.98 -4.68 15.14
C TYR A 285 19.42 -3.51 16.04
N PRO A 286 19.30 -3.61 17.37
CA PRO A 286 19.47 -2.48 18.27
C PRO A 286 20.92 -2.00 18.39
N ARG A 287 21.90 -2.85 18.04
CA ARG A 287 23.34 -2.52 18.14
C ARG A 287 23.92 -1.92 16.87
N SER A 288 23.30 -2.15 15.70
CA SER A 288 23.75 -1.64 14.41
C SER A 288 22.84 -0.51 13.96
N TYR A 289 21.79 -0.80 13.19
CA TYR A 289 20.86 0.17 12.64
C TYR A 289 20.22 1.02 13.76
N GLY A 290 19.77 0.41 14.85
CA GLY A 290 19.15 1.15 15.95
C GLY A 290 20.09 2.16 16.66
N ARG A 291 21.41 1.92 16.69
CA ARG A 291 22.36 2.93 17.19
C ARG A 291 22.56 4.06 16.19
N LEU A 292 22.61 3.74 14.90
CA LEU A 292 22.81 4.71 13.83
C LEU A 292 21.58 5.64 13.70
N ALA A 293 20.37 5.10 13.76
CA ALA A 293 19.13 5.86 13.77
C ALA A 293 19.03 6.82 14.97
N LYS A 294 19.45 6.37 16.17
CA LYS A 294 19.53 7.23 17.36
C LYS A 294 20.58 8.32 17.23
N LEU A 295 21.74 8.01 16.64
CA LEU A 295 22.80 8.99 16.39
C LEU A 295 22.33 10.07 15.40
N GLU A 296 21.70 9.68 14.29
CA GLU A 296 21.12 10.63 13.33
C GLU A 296 20.11 11.56 14.02
N ARG A 297 19.14 11.00 14.76
CA ARG A 297 18.16 11.79 15.52
C ARG A 297 18.84 12.78 16.47
N ALA A 298 19.86 12.34 17.21
CA ALA A 298 20.59 13.22 18.13
C ALA A 298 21.34 14.34 17.38
N VAL A 299 21.95 14.06 16.24
CA VAL A 299 22.67 15.06 15.43
C VAL A 299 21.70 16.06 14.82
N LEU A 300 20.62 15.60 14.19
CA LEU A 300 19.60 16.47 13.60
C LEU A 300 18.94 17.35 14.64
N TRP A 301 18.65 16.80 15.83
CA TRP A 301 18.12 17.55 16.96
C TRP A 301 19.11 18.61 17.46
N THR A 302 20.36 18.23 17.71
CA THR A 302 21.39 19.15 18.23
C THR A 302 21.68 20.30 17.26
N MET A 303 21.54 20.07 15.95
CA MET A 303 21.76 21.10 14.93
C MET A 303 20.47 21.81 14.48
N SER A 304 19.31 21.50 15.06
CA SER A 304 18.00 22.06 14.69
C SER A 304 17.59 21.81 13.22
N PHE A 305 17.97 20.66 12.66
CA PHE A 305 17.65 20.25 11.29
C PHE A 305 16.52 19.20 11.20
N GLU A 306 15.85 18.86 12.30
CA GLU A 306 14.78 17.84 12.35
C GLU A 306 13.70 18.03 11.28
N ASN A 307 13.34 19.29 11.00
CA ASN A 307 12.30 19.65 10.04
C ASN A 307 12.84 20.16 8.71
N SER A 308 14.17 20.16 8.51
CA SER A 308 14.77 20.62 7.24
C SER A 308 14.46 19.62 6.11
N ALA A 309 14.34 20.14 4.89
CA ALA A 309 14.18 19.32 3.69
C ALA A 309 15.47 18.56 3.34
N SER A 310 16.65 19.17 3.54
CA SER A 310 17.92 18.62 3.06
C SER A 310 18.28 17.22 3.61
N PRO A 311 18.12 16.91 4.91
CA PRO A 311 18.35 15.56 5.44
C PRO A 311 17.36 14.54 4.85
N LYS A 312 16.10 14.95 4.68
CA LYS A 312 15.01 14.10 4.18
C LYS A 312 15.23 13.73 2.71
N VAL A 313 15.64 14.70 1.88
CA VAL A 313 15.98 14.47 0.47
C VAL A 313 17.19 13.55 0.34
N ALA A 314 18.26 13.80 1.10
CA ALA A 314 19.45 12.95 1.08
C ALA A 314 19.14 11.49 1.44
N ARG A 315 18.29 11.29 2.47
CA ARG A 315 17.80 9.98 2.89
C ARG A 315 16.93 9.32 1.82
N PHE A 316 15.99 10.05 1.24
CA PHE A 316 15.11 9.55 0.19
C PHE A 316 15.88 9.07 -1.04
N ILE A 317 16.85 9.85 -1.52
CA ILE A 317 17.72 9.47 -2.63
C ILE A 317 18.46 8.16 -2.31
N ALA A 318 19.02 8.05 -1.09
CA ALA A 318 19.74 6.85 -0.67
C ALA A 318 18.83 5.62 -0.57
N ILE A 319 17.59 5.79 -0.08
CA ILE A 319 16.58 4.73 -0.06
C ILE A 319 16.29 4.24 -1.47
N CYS A 320 16.04 5.15 -2.41
CA CYS A 320 15.76 4.79 -3.81
C CYS A 320 16.94 4.05 -4.44
N LEU A 321 18.17 4.57 -4.27
CA LEU A 321 19.38 3.95 -4.82
C LEU A 321 19.60 2.53 -4.29
N SER A 322 19.56 2.37 -2.96
CA SER A 322 19.84 1.08 -2.33
C SER A 322 18.69 0.09 -2.49
N GLY A 323 17.44 0.55 -2.44
CA GLY A 323 16.26 -0.27 -2.71
C GLY A 323 16.23 -0.80 -4.14
N ALA A 324 16.43 0.08 -5.13
CA ALA A 324 16.53 -0.33 -6.52
C ALA A 324 17.70 -1.31 -6.73
N THR A 325 18.87 -1.03 -6.15
CA THR A 325 20.03 -1.93 -6.25
C THR A 325 19.76 -3.30 -5.62
N THR A 326 19.02 -3.35 -4.51
CA THR A 326 18.66 -4.61 -3.83
C THR A 326 17.72 -5.44 -4.72
N VAL A 327 16.68 -4.82 -5.27
CA VAL A 327 15.72 -5.51 -6.16
C VAL A 327 16.41 -5.99 -7.44
N LEU A 328 17.16 -5.11 -8.11
CA LEU A 328 17.89 -5.45 -9.34
C LEU A 328 18.97 -6.51 -9.10
N GLY A 329 19.71 -6.41 -7.99
CA GLY A 329 20.73 -7.37 -7.61
C GLY A 329 20.16 -8.76 -7.34
N TYR A 330 19.01 -8.84 -6.68
CA TYR A 330 18.29 -10.10 -6.45
C TYR A 330 17.87 -10.74 -7.78
N ARG A 331 17.37 -9.95 -8.75
CA ARG A 331 17.05 -10.47 -10.09
C ARG A 331 18.25 -10.99 -10.84
N ALA A 332 19.33 -10.20 -10.89
CA ALA A 332 20.56 -10.58 -11.58
C ALA A 332 21.09 -11.91 -11.02
N LEU A 333 21.02 -12.08 -9.69
CA LEU A 333 21.41 -13.32 -9.04
C LEU A 333 20.51 -14.49 -9.46
N ASN A 334 19.19 -14.33 -9.47
CA ASN A 334 18.26 -15.39 -9.89
C ASN A 334 18.48 -15.79 -11.36
N LYS A 335 18.64 -14.83 -12.27
CA LYS A 335 18.97 -15.11 -13.68
C LYS A 335 20.27 -15.90 -13.82
N ILE A 336 21.30 -15.54 -13.05
CA ILE A 336 22.58 -16.26 -13.06
C ILE A 336 22.40 -17.69 -12.52
N LEU A 337 21.63 -17.87 -11.44
CA LEU A 337 21.37 -19.19 -10.87
C LEU A 337 20.60 -20.10 -11.83
N ASP A 338 19.61 -19.57 -12.54
CA ASP A 338 18.85 -20.28 -13.57
C ASP A 338 19.74 -20.69 -14.74
N LEU A 339 20.59 -19.77 -15.23
CA LEU A 339 21.58 -20.07 -16.28
C LEU A 339 22.60 -21.15 -15.85
N LEU A 340 22.89 -21.23 -14.56
CA LEU A 340 23.78 -22.25 -13.98
C LEU A 340 23.07 -23.58 -13.69
N GLY A 341 21.77 -23.70 -13.99
CA GLY A 341 21.00 -24.93 -13.81
C GLY A 341 20.72 -25.26 -12.34
N TYR A 342 20.85 -24.27 -11.43
CA TYR A 342 20.37 -24.40 -10.07
C TYR A 342 18.89 -24.06 -10.06
N ASN A 343 18.03 -25.08 -9.90
CA ASN A 343 16.64 -24.83 -9.51
C ASN A 343 16.70 -24.07 -8.17
N THR A 344 16.24 -22.83 -8.15
CA THR A 344 16.23 -21.96 -6.98
C THR A 344 15.53 -22.63 -5.78
N LEU A 345 15.99 -22.26 -4.57
CA LEU A 345 15.39 -22.61 -3.28
C LEU A 345 13.87 -22.47 -3.34
N GLU A 346 13.13 -23.59 -3.32
CA GLU A 346 11.67 -23.71 -3.12
C GLU A 346 10.86 -22.44 -3.47
N GLN A 347 11.00 -21.94 -4.70
CA GLN A 347 9.98 -21.12 -5.30
C GLN A 347 8.87 -22.06 -5.80
N PRO A 348 7.58 -21.77 -5.56
CA PRO A 348 6.51 -22.53 -6.17
C PRO A 348 6.73 -22.52 -7.69
N ALA A 349 6.58 -23.70 -8.31
CA ALA A 349 6.98 -23.97 -9.69
C ALA A 349 6.62 -22.82 -10.66
N PRO A 350 7.56 -22.42 -11.55
CA PRO A 350 7.37 -21.30 -12.45
C PRO A 350 6.19 -21.57 -13.37
N THR A 351 5.10 -20.83 -13.18
CA THR A 351 4.16 -20.58 -14.26
C THR A 351 4.84 -19.57 -15.18
N GLY A 352 5.42 -20.08 -16.26
CA GLY A 352 6.25 -19.45 -17.29
C GLY A 352 6.28 -17.92 -17.44
N LYS A 353 7.46 -17.42 -17.84
CA LYS A 353 7.78 -16.08 -18.40
C LYS A 353 7.38 -14.82 -17.61
N ASN A 354 6.52 -14.88 -16.60
CA ASN A 354 5.88 -13.67 -16.04
C ASN A 354 6.45 -13.17 -14.70
N ASP A 355 7.42 -13.85 -14.09
CA ASP A 355 8.05 -13.38 -12.83
C ASP A 355 8.94 -12.13 -13.02
N GLU A 356 9.34 -11.83 -14.27
CA GLU A 356 10.20 -10.68 -14.61
C GLU A 356 9.47 -9.32 -14.59
N ILE A 357 8.15 -9.33 -14.82
CA ILE A 357 7.31 -8.13 -14.98
C ILE A 357 6.96 -7.54 -13.61
N PHE A 358 6.60 -8.40 -12.67
CA PHE A 358 5.93 -8.03 -11.43
C PHE A 358 6.73 -7.10 -10.50
N SER A 359 8.05 -7.29 -10.39
CA SER A 359 8.87 -6.46 -9.50
C SER A 359 9.34 -5.15 -10.15
N VAL A 360 9.33 -5.04 -11.49
CA VAL A 360 9.60 -3.77 -12.20
C VAL A 360 8.37 -2.91 -12.08
N GLU A 361 7.19 -3.49 -12.28
CA GLU A 361 5.92 -2.82 -12.04
C GLU A 361 5.76 -2.40 -10.58
N GLN A 362 6.20 -3.15 -9.57
CA GLN A 362 6.16 -2.64 -8.19
C GLN A 362 7.10 -1.46 -7.94
N LEU A 363 8.21 -1.37 -8.67
CA LEU A 363 9.10 -0.21 -8.67
C LEU A 363 8.49 0.93 -9.49
N GLU A 364 7.88 0.66 -10.64
CA GLU A 364 7.16 1.62 -11.49
C GLU A 364 5.92 2.17 -10.78
N LEU A 365 5.08 1.34 -10.14
CA LEU A 365 4.01 1.72 -9.22
C LEU A 365 4.55 2.50 -8.03
N PHE A 366 5.69 2.11 -7.46
CA PHE A 366 6.35 2.91 -6.42
C PHE A 366 6.75 4.30 -6.95
N PHE A 367 7.23 4.39 -8.19
CA PHE A 367 7.63 5.66 -8.80
C PHE A 367 6.46 6.48 -9.39
N ALA A 368 5.41 5.84 -9.88
CA ALA A 368 4.18 6.42 -10.42
C ALA A 368 3.21 6.85 -9.31
N SER A 369 3.18 6.14 -8.17
CA SER A 369 2.43 6.59 -6.99
C SER A 369 3.05 7.80 -6.30
N LEU A 370 4.29 8.17 -6.63
CA LEU A 370 4.92 9.42 -6.20
C LEU A 370 4.45 10.65 -7.02
N GLU A 371 3.75 10.43 -8.14
CA GLU A 371 3.59 11.40 -9.23
C GLU A 371 2.60 12.55 -8.92
N ASP A 372 1.75 12.43 -7.89
CA ASP A 372 0.82 13.52 -7.53
C ASP A 372 1.27 14.34 -6.31
N ASP A 373 1.18 13.81 -5.08
CA ASP A 373 1.28 14.62 -3.85
C ASP A 373 2.75 14.88 -3.41
N THR A 374 3.67 14.03 -3.88
CA THR A 374 5.11 14.08 -3.52
C THR A 374 5.94 14.76 -4.59
N GLU A 375 5.60 14.51 -5.86
CA GLU A 375 6.04 15.33 -6.98
C GLU A 375 5.77 16.81 -6.71
N GLU A 376 4.55 17.19 -6.34
CA GLU A 376 4.19 18.60 -6.12
C GLU A 376 5.00 19.22 -4.96
N ARG A 377 5.23 18.46 -3.88
CA ARG A 377 6.06 18.87 -2.74
C ARG A 377 7.55 18.94 -3.05
N ILE A 378 8.09 18.01 -3.83
CA ILE A 378 9.50 17.98 -4.22
C ILE A 378 9.77 19.06 -5.30
N LYS A 379 8.89 19.16 -6.30
CA LYS A 379 8.92 20.20 -7.35
C LYS A 379 8.58 21.60 -6.84
N SER A 380 8.03 21.73 -5.62
CA SER A 380 7.79 23.04 -4.99
C SER A 380 9.06 23.89 -4.81
N THR A 381 10.23 23.26 -4.89
CA THR A 381 11.53 23.95 -4.92
C THR A 381 12.23 23.70 -6.27
N PRO A 382 12.92 24.71 -6.84
CA PRO A 382 13.64 24.55 -8.12
C PRO A 382 14.67 23.40 -8.09
N GLU A 383 15.35 23.24 -6.96
CA GLU A 383 16.36 22.21 -6.73
C GLU A 383 15.75 20.81 -6.58
N GLY A 384 14.58 20.72 -5.94
CA GLY A 384 13.82 19.47 -5.84
C GLY A 384 13.23 19.07 -7.20
N ALA A 385 12.76 20.02 -8.01
CA ALA A 385 12.29 19.75 -9.38
C ALA A 385 13.40 19.21 -10.29
N GLU A 386 14.59 19.81 -10.25
CA GLU A 386 15.76 19.33 -11.00
C GLU A 386 16.18 17.92 -10.56
N THR A 387 16.21 17.69 -9.24
CA THR A 387 16.55 16.38 -8.67
C THR A 387 15.51 15.32 -9.06
N TRP A 388 14.23 15.66 -9.00
CA TRP A 388 13.13 14.77 -9.42
C TRP A 388 13.26 14.39 -10.88
N ASN A 389 13.43 15.38 -11.77
CA ASN A 389 13.56 15.14 -13.20
C ASN A 389 14.80 14.30 -13.53
N ALA A 390 15.92 14.51 -12.85
CA ALA A 390 17.12 13.70 -13.04
C ALA A 390 16.94 12.25 -12.57
N LEU A 391 16.21 12.04 -11.47
CA LEU A 391 15.90 10.72 -10.92
C LEU A 391 14.92 9.99 -11.84
N TRP A 392 13.90 10.70 -12.35
CA TRP A 392 12.94 10.20 -13.33
C TRP A 392 13.58 9.87 -14.68
N ASP A 393 14.45 10.73 -15.21
CA ASP A 393 15.19 10.47 -16.45
C ASP A 393 16.12 9.25 -16.31
N THR A 394 16.77 9.10 -15.16
CA THR A 394 17.61 7.93 -14.88
C THR A 394 16.77 6.66 -14.83
N PHE A 395 15.58 6.75 -14.21
CA PHE A 395 14.63 5.65 -14.14
C PHE A 395 14.09 5.25 -15.53
N GLN A 396 13.61 6.23 -16.31
CA GLN A 396 13.10 6.01 -17.67
C GLN A 396 14.15 5.41 -18.60
N ARG A 397 15.43 5.75 -18.41
CA ARG A 397 16.53 5.10 -19.14
C ARG A 397 16.72 3.64 -18.72
N LEU A 398 16.67 3.35 -17.43
CA LEU A 398 16.77 1.99 -16.92
C LEU A 398 15.55 1.12 -17.32
N SER A 399 14.38 1.73 -17.47
CA SER A 399 13.17 1.06 -17.98
C SER A 399 13.25 0.85 -19.49
N LYS A 400 13.66 1.85 -20.29
CA LYS A 400 13.81 1.71 -21.76
C LYS A 400 14.91 0.76 -22.23
N GLU A 401 16.01 0.65 -21.51
CA GLU A 401 17.07 -0.33 -21.85
C GLU A 401 16.55 -1.78 -21.80
N LYS A 402 15.41 -2.03 -21.13
CA LYS A 402 14.72 -3.33 -21.08
C LYS A 402 13.92 -3.62 -22.36
N ASP A 403 13.19 -2.64 -22.89
CA ASP A 403 12.38 -2.80 -24.10
C ASP A 403 13.25 -3.09 -25.34
N GLU A 404 14.48 -2.57 -25.35
CA GLU A 404 15.44 -2.80 -26.43
C GLU A 404 16.14 -4.17 -26.35
N GLU A 405 16.32 -4.75 -25.15
CA GLU A 405 16.86 -6.11 -25.00
C GLU A 405 15.83 -7.21 -25.36
N GLU A 406 14.53 -6.95 -25.17
CA GLU A 406 13.46 -7.89 -25.56
C GLU A 406 13.13 -7.84 -27.07
N GLY A 407 13.42 -6.73 -27.76
CA GLY A 407 13.20 -6.58 -29.20
C GLY A 407 14.25 -7.26 -30.10
N ASP A 408 15.41 -7.63 -29.54
CA ASP A 408 16.52 -8.27 -30.27
C ASP A 408 16.50 -9.82 -30.17
N GLU A 409 15.53 -10.40 -29.44
CA GLU A 409 15.33 -11.86 -29.32
C GLU A 409 14.13 -12.43 -30.15
N GLU A 410 13.49 -11.64 -31.02
CA GLU A 410 12.48 -12.12 -31.99
C GLU A 410 13.04 -12.59 -33.35
#